data_AF-B5VKM6-F1
#
_entry.id   AF-B5VKM6-F1
#
_cell.length_a   1.000
_cell.length_b   1.000
_cell.length_c   1.000
_cell.angle_alpha   90.00
_cell.angle_beta   90.00
_cell.angle_gamma   90.00
#
_symmetry.space_group_name_H-M   'P 1'
#
loop_
_entity.id
_entity.type
_entity.pdbx_description
1 polymer ?
#
loop_
_entity_poly.entity_id
_entity_poly.type
_entity_poly.pdbx_seq_one_letter_code
_entity_poly.pdbx_strand_id
1 'polypeptide(L)'
;MGSANIEVYEALKEVLYNDSATSGEAAALGMGLCMLGTGKPEAIHDMFTYSQETQHGNITRGLAVGLALINYGRQELADDLITKMLASDESLLRYGGAFTIALAYAGTGNNSAVKRLLHVAVSDSNDDVRRAAVIALGFVLLRDYTTVPRIVQLLSKSHNAHVRCGTAFALGIACAGKGLQSAIDVLDPLTKDPVDFVRQAAMIALSMILIQQTEKLNPQVADINKNFLSVITNKHQEGLAKFGACVAQGIMNAGGRNVTIQLENADTGTLDTKSVVGLVMFSQFWYWFPLAHFLSLSFTPTTVIGIRGSDQAIPKFQMNCYAKEDAFSYPRMYEEASGKEVEKVATAVLSTTARAKARAKKTKKEKGPNEEERKKSMRKKKRKERRIKKA
;
A
#
# COMPACT_ATOMS: atom_id res chain seq x y z
N MET A 1 -7.55 -20.00 -14.43
CA MET A 1 -7.60 -20.01 -12.94
C MET A 1 -8.98 -20.47 -12.51
N GLY A 2 -9.08 -21.45 -11.62
CA GLY A 2 -10.36 -21.94 -11.09
C GLY A 2 -11.24 -22.72 -12.08
N SER A 3 -10.69 -23.22 -13.18
CA SER A 3 -11.43 -24.06 -14.15
C SER A 3 -11.34 -25.55 -13.85
N ALA A 4 -10.36 -25.98 -13.03
CA ALA A 4 -10.10 -27.38 -12.70
C ALA A 4 -9.87 -28.29 -13.93
N ASN A 5 -9.33 -27.74 -15.01
CA ASN A 5 -9.02 -28.48 -16.24
C ASN A 5 -7.84 -29.42 -16.03
N ILE A 6 -8.07 -30.72 -16.22
CA ILE A 6 -7.04 -31.74 -15.99
C ILE A 6 -5.92 -31.69 -17.04
N GLU A 7 -6.25 -31.41 -18.31
CA GLU A 7 -5.27 -31.32 -19.41
C GLU A 7 -4.21 -30.25 -19.13
N VAL A 8 -4.63 -29.09 -18.63
CA VAL A 8 -3.72 -28.00 -18.25
C VAL A 8 -2.87 -28.40 -17.04
N TYR A 9 -3.45 -29.13 -16.09
CA TYR A 9 -2.71 -29.62 -14.93
C TYR A 9 -1.62 -30.63 -15.33
N GLU A 10 -1.95 -31.57 -16.21
CA GLU A 10 -1.00 -32.58 -16.71
C GLU A 10 0.15 -31.94 -17.49
N ALA A 11 -0.13 -30.98 -18.38
CA ALA A 11 0.89 -30.26 -19.12
C ALA A 11 1.85 -29.47 -18.19
N LEU A 12 1.32 -28.85 -17.13
CA LEU A 12 2.15 -28.15 -16.14
C LEU A 12 2.97 -29.12 -15.28
N LYS A 13 2.42 -30.30 -14.99
CA LYS A 13 3.12 -31.36 -14.26
C LYS A 13 4.33 -31.89 -15.03
N GLU A 14 4.25 -32.01 -16.35
CA GLU A 14 5.40 -32.38 -17.19
C GLU A 14 6.56 -31.38 -17.06
N VAL A 15 6.25 -30.08 -17.05
CA VAL A 15 7.25 -29.02 -16.85
C VAL A 15 7.85 -29.06 -15.46
N LEU A 16 7.04 -29.38 -14.46
CA LEU A 16 7.49 -29.55 -13.08
C LEU A 16 8.49 -30.71 -12.97
N TYR A 17 8.17 -31.86 -13.57
CA TYR A 17 9.00 -33.08 -13.55
C TYR A 17 10.30 -32.97 -14.33
N ASN A 18 10.44 -31.94 -15.17
CA ASN A 18 11.68 -31.60 -15.86
C ASN A 18 12.67 -30.84 -14.93
N ASP A 19 12.31 -30.56 -13.68
CA ASP A 19 13.17 -29.93 -12.67
C ASP A 19 13.81 -28.60 -13.11
N SER A 20 13.13 -27.87 -14.00
CA SER A 20 13.59 -26.56 -14.45
C SER A 20 13.39 -25.52 -13.34
N ALA A 21 14.46 -24.92 -12.83
CA ALA A 21 14.41 -24.04 -11.65
C ALA A 21 13.38 -22.89 -11.73
N THR A 22 13.24 -22.25 -12.90
CA THR A 22 12.35 -21.10 -13.12
C THR A 22 10.96 -21.53 -13.60
N SER A 23 10.93 -22.38 -14.64
CA SER A 23 9.68 -22.89 -15.21
C SER A 23 8.91 -23.79 -14.24
N GLY A 24 9.62 -24.52 -13.37
CA GLY A 24 9.05 -25.36 -12.33
C GLY A 24 8.36 -24.55 -11.24
N GLU A 25 8.93 -23.42 -10.80
CA GLU A 25 8.25 -22.49 -9.88
C GLU A 25 6.96 -21.95 -10.50
N ALA A 26 7.02 -21.52 -11.77
CA ALA A 26 5.85 -21.04 -12.49
C ALA A 26 4.79 -22.14 -12.70
N ALA A 27 5.22 -23.36 -13.03
CA ALA A 27 4.34 -24.51 -13.22
C ALA A 27 3.64 -24.88 -11.91
N ALA A 28 4.37 -24.94 -10.80
CA ALA A 28 3.83 -25.23 -9.48
C ALA A 28 2.75 -24.22 -9.05
N LEU A 29 3.00 -22.93 -9.26
CA LEU A 29 2.01 -21.87 -9.03
C LEU A 29 0.80 -22.00 -9.97
N GLY A 30 1.06 -22.29 -11.25
CA GLY A 30 0.03 -22.49 -12.27
C GLY A 30 -0.91 -23.64 -11.97
N MET A 31 -0.39 -24.77 -11.46
CA MET A 31 -1.18 -25.91 -11.01
C MET A 31 -2.11 -25.52 -9.86
N GLY A 32 -1.60 -24.79 -8.87
CA GLY A 32 -2.40 -24.26 -7.76
C GLY A 32 -3.51 -23.32 -8.20
N LEU A 33 -3.22 -22.44 -9.18
CA LEU A 33 -4.22 -21.55 -9.78
C LEU A 33 -5.25 -22.31 -10.64
N CYS A 34 -4.86 -23.40 -11.30
CA CYS A 34 -5.77 -24.23 -12.09
C CYS A 34 -6.77 -24.96 -11.19
N MET A 35 -6.26 -25.58 -10.12
CA MET A 35 -7.01 -26.41 -9.17
C MET A 35 -7.48 -25.64 -7.92
N LEU A 36 -7.59 -24.31 -8.03
CA LEU A 36 -7.97 -23.40 -6.94
C LEU A 36 -9.26 -23.84 -6.24
N GLY A 37 -9.22 -24.04 -4.92
CA GLY A 37 -10.37 -24.40 -4.08
C GLY A 37 -10.94 -25.80 -4.29
N THR A 38 -10.35 -26.63 -5.16
CA THR A 38 -10.88 -27.97 -5.44
C THR A 38 -10.65 -28.95 -4.28
N GLY A 39 -9.55 -28.81 -3.54
CA GLY A 39 -9.18 -29.73 -2.46
C GLY A 39 -9.04 -31.19 -2.90
N LYS A 40 -8.72 -31.46 -4.18
CA LYS A 40 -8.59 -32.83 -4.69
C LYS A 40 -7.37 -33.53 -4.04
N PRO A 41 -7.55 -34.73 -3.46
CA PRO A 41 -6.47 -35.41 -2.74
C PRO A 41 -5.33 -35.83 -3.66
N GLU A 42 -5.62 -36.15 -4.94
CA GLU A 42 -4.61 -36.53 -5.93
C GLU A 42 -3.60 -35.41 -6.18
N ALA A 43 -4.08 -34.19 -6.48
CA ALA A 43 -3.23 -33.03 -6.72
C ALA A 43 -2.47 -32.61 -5.45
N ILE A 44 -3.11 -32.70 -4.29
CA ILE A 44 -2.45 -32.43 -3.00
C ILE A 44 -1.32 -33.43 -2.76
N HIS A 45 -1.57 -34.72 -2.95
CA HIS A 45 -0.57 -35.76 -2.75
C HIS A 45 0.60 -35.60 -3.70
N ASP A 46 0.33 -35.45 -5.00
CA ASP A 46 1.32 -35.28 -6.06
C ASP A 46 2.24 -34.07 -5.81
N MET A 47 1.66 -32.90 -5.53
CA MET A 47 2.45 -31.70 -5.24
C MET A 47 3.20 -31.80 -3.90
N PHE A 48 2.61 -32.45 -2.90
CA PHE A 48 3.26 -32.64 -1.60
C PHE A 48 4.46 -33.57 -1.73
N THR A 49 4.32 -34.77 -2.30
CA THR A 49 5.44 -35.72 -2.46
C THR A 49 6.57 -35.12 -3.26
N TYR A 50 6.25 -34.47 -4.37
CA TYR A 50 7.27 -33.86 -5.22
C TYR A 50 8.03 -32.74 -4.50
N SER A 51 7.37 -32.02 -3.58
CA SER A 51 8.03 -30.97 -2.78
C SER A 51 9.09 -31.50 -1.82
N GLN A 52 9.01 -32.77 -1.39
CA GLN A 52 10.07 -33.42 -0.59
C GLN A 52 11.19 -34.02 -1.44
N GLU A 53 10.90 -34.37 -2.70
CA GLU A 53 11.89 -34.96 -3.61
C GLU A 53 12.79 -33.91 -4.26
N THR A 54 12.23 -32.74 -4.56
CA THR A 54 12.96 -31.65 -5.23
C THR A 54 14.05 -31.04 -4.35
N GLN A 55 15.21 -30.76 -4.95
CA GLN A 55 16.30 -30.03 -4.29
C GLN A 55 16.26 -28.52 -4.58
N HIS A 56 15.39 -28.08 -5.48
CA HIS A 56 15.26 -26.69 -5.90
C HIS A 56 14.27 -25.92 -5.03
N GLY A 57 14.77 -25.05 -4.16
CA GLY A 57 13.93 -24.25 -3.26
C GLY A 57 12.89 -23.34 -3.96
N ASN A 58 13.14 -22.90 -5.20
CA ASN A 58 12.14 -22.16 -5.98
C ASN A 58 10.91 -23.03 -6.30
N ILE A 59 11.14 -24.28 -6.71
CA ILE A 59 10.08 -25.25 -7.02
C ILE A 59 9.32 -25.59 -5.72
N THR A 60 10.04 -25.90 -4.64
CA THR A 60 9.42 -26.19 -3.33
C THR A 60 8.55 -25.03 -2.84
N ARG A 61 9.00 -23.77 -3.01
CA ARG A 61 8.18 -22.59 -2.66
C ARG A 61 6.93 -22.50 -3.53
N GLY A 62 7.09 -22.65 -4.85
CA GLY A 62 5.96 -22.63 -5.79
C GLY A 62 4.92 -23.70 -5.45
N LEU A 63 5.37 -24.91 -5.09
CA LEU A 63 4.50 -26.02 -4.67
C LEU A 63 3.82 -25.72 -3.34
N ALA A 64 4.56 -25.17 -2.37
CA ALA A 64 4.01 -24.85 -1.06
C ALA A 64 2.91 -23.77 -1.15
N VAL A 65 3.10 -22.75 -1.99
CA VAL A 65 2.05 -21.75 -2.29
C VAL A 65 0.92 -22.35 -3.14
N GLY A 66 1.25 -23.20 -4.10
CA GLY A 66 0.27 -23.89 -4.93
C GLY A 66 -0.68 -24.79 -4.14
N LEU A 67 -0.17 -25.53 -3.14
CA LEU A 67 -0.96 -26.29 -2.19
C LEU A 67 -1.91 -25.39 -1.38
N ALA A 68 -1.44 -24.23 -0.94
CA ALA A 68 -2.28 -23.26 -0.25
C ALA A 68 -3.47 -22.80 -1.13
N LEU A 69 -3.24 -22.57 -2.42
CA LEU A 69 -4.27 -22.19 -3.39
C LEU A 69 -5.31 -23.31 -3.61
N ILE A 70 -4.88 -24.56 -3.72
CA ILE A 70 -5.80 -25.71 -3.87
C ILE A 70 -6.77 -25.82 -2.68
N ASN A 71 -6.29 -25.47 -1.49
CA ASN A 71 -7.05 -25.56 -0.23
C ASN A 71 -7.86 -24.29 0.11
N TYR A 72 -8.07 -23.39 -0.85
CA TYR A 72 -8.87 -22.18 -0.65
C TYR A 72 -10.28 -22.48 -0.10
N GLY A 73 -10.63 -21.90 1.05
CA GLY A 73 -11.96 -22.00 1.67
C GLY A 73 -12.35 -23.38 2.21
N ARG A 74 -11.41 -24.34 2.31
CA ARG A 74 -11.68 -25.72 2.75
C ARG A 74 -11.81 -25.90 4.27
N GLN A 75 -11.48 -24.86 5.06
CA GLN A 75 -11.58 -24.88 6.53
C GLN A 75 -10.90 -26.14 7.13
N GLU A 76 -11.59 -26.85 8.03
CA GLU A 76 -11.10 -28.04 8.75
C GLU A 76 -10.65 -29.19 7.83
N LEU A 77 -11.16 -29.27 6.59
CA LEU A 77 -10.72 -30.29 5.63
C LEU A 77 -9.27 -30.07 5.16
N ALA A 78 -8.68 -28.91 5.43
CA ALA A 78 -7.28 -28.61 5.15
C ALA A 78 -6.36 -28.86 6.36
N ASP A 79 -6.89 -29.17 7.56
CA ASP A 79 -6.09 -29.28 8.78
C ASP A 79 -5.06 -30.42 8.71
N ASP A 80 -5.39 -31.51 8.02
CA ASP A 80 -4.47 -32.64 7.81
C ASP A 80 -3.22 -32.21 7.04
N LEU A 81 -3.41 -31.43 5.98
CA LEU A 81 -2.31 -30.92 5.15
C LEU A 81 -1.50 -29.87 5.91
N ILE A 82 -2.18 -28.95 6.62
CA ILE A 82 -1.54 -27.92 7.43
C ILE A 82 -0.62 -28.57 8.48
N THR A 83 -1.11 -29.60 9.16
CA THR A 83 -0.35 -30.30 10.20
C THR A 83 0.90 -30.97 9.61
N LYS A 84 0.76 -31.64 8.45
CA LYS A 84 1.90 -32.25 7.75
C LYS A 84 2.94 -31.23 7.28
N MET A 85 2.49 -30.12 6.69
CA MET A 85 3.39 -29.07 6.19
C MET A 85 4.14 -28.37 7.33
N LEU A 86 3.47 -28.06 8.44
CA LEU A 86 4.09 -27.40 9.59
C LEU A 86 5.01 -28.34 10.39
N ALA A 87 4.74 -29.64 10.40
CA ALA A 87 5.59 -30.64 11.05
C ALA A 87 6.86 -30.98 10.24
N SER A 88 6.96 -30.52 9.00
CA SER A 88 8.12 -30.77 8.14
C SER A 88 9.33 -29.92 8.56
N ASP A 89 10.53 -30.50 8.47
CA ASP A 89 11.79 -29.82 8.78
C ASP A 89 12.14 -28.72 7.77
N GLU A 90 11.59 -28.81 6.55
CA GLU A 90 11.80 -27.85 5.48
C GLU A 90 11.12 -26.51 5.73
N SER A 91 11.91 -25.43 5.73
CA SER A 91 11.41 -24.07 6.01
C SER A 91 10.39 -23.59 4.97
N LEU A 92 10.53 -24.02 3.71
CA LEU A 92 9.64 -23.64 2.61
C LEU A 92 8.26 -24.31 2.71
N LEU A 93 8.19 -25.53 3.25
CA LEU A 93 6.90 -26.19 3.50
C LEU A 93 6.16 -25.51 4.66
N ARG A 94 6.88 -25.14 5.73
CA ARG A 94 6.27 -24.35 6.81
C ARG A 94 5.83 -22.97 6.34
N TYR A 95 6.58 -22.35 5.43
CA TYR A 95 6.22 -21.10 4.76
C TYR A 95 4.88 -21.22 4.02
N GLY A 96 4.72 -22.23 3.15
CA GLY A 96 3.46 -22.47 2.47
C GLY A 96 2.34 -22.88 3.42
N GLY A 97 2.65 -23.65 4.48
CA GLY A 97 1.69 -24.05 5.50
C GLY A 97 1.01 -22.87 6.20
N ALA A 98 1.75 -21.77 6.42
CA ALA A 98 1.17 -20.52 6.92
C ALA A 98 0.15 -19.92 5.93
N PHE A 99 0.45 -19.92 4.63
CA PHE A 99 -0.50 -19.48 3.60
C PHE A 99 -1.67 -20.45 3.41
N THR A 100 -1.45 -21.76 3.60
CA THR A 100 -2.53 -22.76 3.59
C THR A 100 -3.54 -22.48 4.69
N ILE A 101 -3.09 -22.13 5.91
CA ILE A 101 -3.98 -21.68 6.98
C ILE A 101 -4.73 -20.41 6.57
N ALA A 102 -4.02 -19.41 6.03
CA ALA A 102 -4.62 -18.15 5.60
C ALA A 102 -5.75 -18.32 4.59
N LEU A 103 -5.53 -19.16 3.57
CA LEU A 103 -6.49 -19.37 2.50
C LEU A 103 -7.60 -20.35 2.88
N ALA A 104 -7.31 -21.36 3.70
CA ALA A 104 -8.32 -22.29 4.20
C ALA A 104 -9.34 -21.58 5.12
N TYR A 105 -8.88 -20.65 5.96
CA TYR A 105 -9.68 -19.92 6.96
C TYR A 105 -9.85 -18.43 6.60
N ALA A 106 -9.78 -18.07 5.33
CA ALA A 106 -9.90 -16.68 4.90
C ALA A 106 -11.25 -16.08 5.35
N GLY A 107 -11.20 -14.96 6.08
CA GLY A 107 -12.39 -14.23 6.54
C GLY A 107 -13.30 -14.97 7.51
N THR A 108 -12.85 -16.02 8.20
CA THR A 108 -13.67 -16.73 9.21
C THR A 108 -13.41 -16.32 10.65
N GLY A 109 -12.25 -15.72 10.95
CA GLY A 109 -11.90 -15.36 12.33
C GLY A 109 -11.68 -16.56 13.26
N ASN A 110 -11.32 -17.73 12.72
CA ASN A 110 -11.16 -18.94 13.53
C ASN A 110 -10.00 -18.81 14.54
N ASN A 111 -10.32 -18.95 15.83
CA ASN A 111 -9.35 -18.83 16.94
C ASN A 111 -8.22 -19.86 16.89
N SER A 112 -8.49 -21.09 16.40
CA SER A 112 -7.46 -22.13 16.24
C SER A 112 -6.45 -21.74 15.17
N ALA A 113 -6.91 -21.20 14.04
CA ALA A 113 -6.05 -20.70 12.97
C ALA A 113 -5.18 -19.52 13.45
N VAL A 114 -5.80 -18.53 14.12
CA VAL A 114 -5.09 -17.38 14.70
C VAL A 114 -4.03 -17.82 15.71
N LYS A 115 -4.39 -18.74 16.62
CA LYS A 115 -3.46 -19.25 17.65
C LYS A 115 -2.28 -19.99 17.04
N ARG A 116 -2.52 -20.82 16.02
CA ARG A 116 -1.46 -21.54 15.28
C ARG A 116 -0.51 -20.57 14.57
N LEU A 117 -1.05 -19.57 13.86
CA LEU A 117 -0.26 -18.54 13.17
C LEU A 117 0.58 -17.70 14.13
N LEU A 118 0.01 -17.27 15.27
CA LEU A 118 0.76 -16.53 16.27
C LEU A 118 1.84 -17.38 16.94
N HIS A 119 1.57 -18.67 17.17
CA HIS A 119 2.56 -19.57 17.73
C HIS A 119 3.76 -19.72 16.79
N VAL A 120 3.54 -20.08 15.52
CA VAL A 120 4.61 -20.26 14.54
C VAL A 120 5.38 -18.95 14.28
N ALA A 121 4.72 -17.79 14.33
CA ALA A 121 5.38 -16.49 14.19
C ALA A 121 6.41 -16.18 15.29
N VAL A 122 6.28 -16.82 16.46
CA VAL A 122 7.18 -16.63 17.61
C VAL A 122 8.15 -17.81 17.78
N SER A 123 7.68 -19.04 17.58
CA SER A 123 8.43 -20.27 17.87
C SER A 123 9.38 -20.69 16.77
N ASP A 124 9.06 -20.43 15.49
CA ASP A 124 9.87 -20.90 14.36
C ASP A 124 11.22 -20.17 14.33
N SER A 125 12.31 -20.87 14.02
CA SER A 125 13.63 -20.24 13.92
C SER A 125 13.83 -19.48 12.61
N ASN A 126 13.08 -19.79 11.56
CA ASN A 126 13.25 -19.21 10.24
C ASN A 126 12.45 -17.90 10.06
N ASP A 127 13.15 -16.85 9.66
CA ASP A 127 12.59 -15.51 9.44
C ASP A 127 11.52 -15.44 8.34
N ASP A 128 11.61 -16.28 7.33
CA ASP A 128 10.65 -16.31 6.22
C ASP A 128 9.31 -16.88 6.67
N VAL A 129 9.35 -17.94 7.49
CA VAL A 129 8.16 -18.53 8.09
C VAL A 129 7.52 -17.54 9.06
N ARG A 130 8.33 -16.85 9.88
CA ARG A 130 7.84 -15.79 10.78
C ARG A 130 7.11 -14.70 10.01
N ARG A 131 7.69 -14.22 8.91
CA ARG A 131 7.06 -13.22 8.04
C ARG A 131 5.76 -13.73 7.43
N ALA A 132 5.76 -14.93 6.86
CA ALA A 132 4.57 -15.53 6.25
C ALA A 132 3.42 -15.68 7.24
N ALA A 133 3.71 -16.14 8.46
CA ALA A 133 2.72 -16.32 9.51
C ALA A 133 2.00 -15.03 9.90
N VAL A 134 2.74 -13.91 9.97
CA VAL A 134 2.15 -12.61 10.27
C VAL A 134 1.32 -12.09 9.09
N ILE A 135 1.81 -12.24 7.85
CA ILE A 135 1.04 -11.87 6.64
C ILE A 135 -0.26 -12.67 6.57
N ALA A 136 -0.19 -13.98 6.83
CA ALA A 136 -1.32 -14.90 6.85
C ALA A 136 -2.43 -14.46 7.82
N LEU A 137 -2.07 -13.83 8.94
CA LEU A 137 -3.04 -13.33 9.92
C LEU A 137 -3.99 -12.28 9.32
N GLY A 138 -3.50 -11.46 8.38
CA GLY A 138 -4.31 -10.47 7.67
C GLY A 138 -5.42 -11.08 6.80
N PHE A 139 -5.20 -12.29 6.27
CA PHE A 139 -6.20 -13.01 5.49
C PHE A 139 -7.25 -13.73 6.35
N VAL A 140 -6.84 -14.30 7.50
CA VAL A 140 -7.78 -14.95 8.43
C VAL A 140 -8.74 -13.93 9.05
N LEU A 141 -8.22 -12.75 9.41
CA LEU A 141 -8.96 -11.67 10.06
C LEU A 141 -9.45 -10.58 9.08
N LEU A 142 -9.72 -10.96 7.84
CA LEU A 142 -10.15 -10.02 6.79
C LEU A 142 -11.44 -9.26 7.15
N ARG A 143 -12.41 -9.97 7.73
CA ARG A 143 -13.70 -9.39 8.16
C ARG A 143 -13.59 -8.63 9.48
N ASP A 144 -12.70 -9.10 10.38
CA ASP A 144 -12.45 -8.50 11.69
C ASP A 144 -11.26 -7.53 11.68
N TYR A 145 -11.12 -6.76 10.58
CA TYR A 145 -9.98 -5.88 10.32
C TYR A 145 -9.75 -4.81 11.40
N THR A 146 -10.78 -4.46 12.18
CA THR A 146 -10.69 -3.49 13.28
C THR A 146 -9.90 -4.00 14.48
N THR A 147 -9.83 -5.32 14.67
CA THR A 147 -9.09 -5.95 15.79
C THR A 147 -7.63 -6.21 15.45
N VAL A 148 -7.30 -6.33 14.16
CA VAL A 148 -5.95 -6.63 13.66
C VAL A 148 -4.90 -5.66 14.19
N PRO A 149 -5.08 -4.31 14.15
CA PRO A 149 -4.10 -3.38 14.69
C PRO A 149 -3.73 -3.66 16.15
N ARG A 150 -4.69 -4.05 17.00
CA ARG A 150 -4.43 -4.37 18.41
C ARG A 150 -3.59 -5.63 18.57
N ILE A 151 -3.86 -6.66 17.76
CA ILE A 151 -3.13 -7.94 17.81
C ILE A 151 -1.69 -7.75 17.32
N VAL A 152 -1.52 -7.06 16.19
CA VAL A 152 -0.20 -6.90 15.57
C VAL A 152 0.61 -5.73 16.13
N GLN A 153 0.04 -4.89 17.00
CA GLN A 153 0.76 -3.78 17.64
C GLN A 153 2.01 -4.25 18.40
N LEU A 154 1.91 -5.39 19.08
CA LEU A 154 3.04 -6.00 19.79
C LEU A 154 4.11 -6.50 18.80
N LEU A 155 3.69 -7.07 17.67
CA LEU A 155 4.57 -7.58 16.62
C LEU A 155 5.29 -6.45 15.87
N SER A 156 4.63 -5.30 15.70
CA SER A 156 5.23 -4.09 15.11
C SER A 156 6.41 -3.56 15.91
N LYS A 157 6.47 -3.85 17.22
CA LYS A 157 7.56 -3.43 18.13
C LYS A 157 8.59 -4.53 18.35
N SER A 158 8.48 -5.66 17.63
CA SER A 158 9.43 -6.76 17.72
C SER A 158 10.83 -6.33 17.28
N HIS A 159 11.87 -6.93 17.88
CA HIS A 159 13.25 -6.71 17.46
C HIS A 159 13.54 -7.30 16.06
N ASN A 160 12.77 -8.31 15.65
CA ASN A 160 12.96 -8.98 14.38
C ASN A 160 12.38 -8.16 13.22
N ALA A 161 13.24 -7.80 12.27
CA ALA A 161 12.84 -7.01 11.10
C ALA A 161 11.82 -7.75 10.20
N HIS A 162 11.94 -9.07 10.05
CA HIS A 162 11.02 -9.88 9.24
C HIS A 162 9.59 -9.90 9.80
N VAL A 163 9.44 -9.94 11.12
CA VAL A 163 8.13 -9.85 11.81
C VAL A 163 7.50 -8.48 11.60
N ARG A 164 8.29 -7.41 11.68
CA ARG A 164 7.82 -6.03 11.42
C ARG A 164 7.41 -5.84 9.96
N CYS A 165 8.16 -6.41 9.02
CA CYS A 165 7.81 -6.45 7.60
C CYS A 165 6.48 -7.18 7.37
N GLY A 166 6.31 -8.37 7.97
CA GLY A 166 5.05 -9.12 7.90
C GLY A 166 3.88 -8.35 8.52
N THR A 167 4.12 -7.62 9.60
CA THR A 167 3.11 -6.78 10.27
C THR A 167 2.59 -5.67 9.34
N ALA A 168 3.48 -5.02 8.60
CA ALA A 168 3.10 -4.00 7.64
C ALA A 168 2.17 -4.56 6.56
N PHE A 169 2.54 -5.68 5.94
CA PHE A 169 1.71 -6.33 4.92
C PHE A 169 0.38 -6.87 5.48
N ALA A 170 0.38 -7.43 6.69
CA ALA A 170 -0.85 -7.90 7.33
C ALA A 170 -1.86 -6.75 7.53
N LEU A 171 -1.41 -5.59 7.98
CA LEU A 171 -2.23 -4.38 8.10
C LEU A 171 -2.68 -3.87 6.74
N GLY A 172 -1.77 -3.84 5.76
CA GLY A 172 -2.06 -3.43 4.39
C GLY A 172 -3.15 -4.26 3.73
N ILE A 173 -3.10 -5.59 3.91
CA ILE A 173 -4.09 -6.54 3.39
C ILE A 173 -5.39 -6.43 4.17
N ALA A 174 -5.37 -6.54 5.51
CA ALA A 174 -6.59 -6.56 6.30
C ALA A 174 -7.41 -5.26 6.18
N CYS A 175 -6.74 -4.10 6.12
CA CYS A 175 -7.39 -2.80 6.08
C CYS A 175 -7.47 -2.20 4.66
N ALA A 176 -7.19 -3.00 3.61
CA ALA A 176 -7.20 -2.52 2.22
C ALA A 176 -8.58 -1.94 1.84
N GLY A 177 -8.59 -0.73 1.29
CA GLY A 177 -9.82 -0.05 0.83
C GLY A 177 -10.82 0.36 1.94
N LYS A 178 -10.54 0.09 3.23
CA LYS A 178 -11.42 0.44 4.35
C LYS A 178 -10.97 1.70 5.11
N GLY A 179 -9.69 2.11 5.01
CA GLY A 179 -9.21 3.39 5.53
C GLY A 179 -9.14 3.55 7.05
N LEU A 180 -8.86 2.46 7.78
CA LEU A 180 -8.84 2.46 9.24
C LEU A 180 -7.67 3.29 9.80
N GLN A 181 -7.97 4.32 10.60
CA GLN A 181 -6.96 5.22 11.18
C GLN A 181 -5.94 4.48 12.07
N SER A 182 -6.41 3.55 12.91
CA SER A 182 -5.53 2.79 13.80
C SER A 182 -4.46 1.98 13.07
N ALA A 183 -4.70 1.56 11.82
CA ALA A 183 -3.70 0.88 11.02
C ALA A 183 -2.62 1.86 10.50
N ILE A 184 -3.02 3.09 10.15
CA ILE A 184 -2.12 4.15 9.69
C ILE A 184 -1.18 4.56 10.83
N ASP A 185 -1.72 4.76 12.03
CA ASP A 185 -0.92 5.12 13.22
C ASP A 185 0.16 4.08 13.56
N VAL A 186 -0.12 2.79 13.27
CA VAL A 186 0.84 1.69 13.47
C VAL A 186 1.85 1.62 12.31
N LEU A 187 1.46 1.98 11.10
CA LEU A 187 2.35 1.98 9.92
C LEU A 187 3.31 3.16 9.90
N ASP A 188 2.91 4.33 10.40
CA ASP A 188 3.75 5.53 10.48
C ASP A 188 5.16 5.32 11.07
N PRO A 189 5.34 4.65 12.23
CA PRO A 189 6.67 4.33 12.74
C PRO A 189 7.41 3.31 11.87
N LEU A 190 6.71 2.38 11.22
CA LEU A 190 7.32 1.38 10.32
C LEU A 190 7.88 2.01 9.04
N THR A 191 7.28 3.10 8.55
CA THR A 191 7.81 3.87 7.42
C THR A 191 9.14 4.57 7.74
N LYS A 192 9.40 4.81 9.04
CA LYS A 192 10.62 5.45 9.58
C LYS A 192 11.60 4.43 10.15
N ASP A 193 11.34 3.14 9.96
CA ASP A 193 12.19 2.08 10.46
C ASP A 193 13.61 2.14 9.85
N PRO A 194 14.68 1.82 10.60
CA PRO A 194 16.02 1.78 10.03
C PRO A 194 16.18 0.73 8.92
N VAL A 195 15.35 -0.32 8.89
CA VAL A 195 15.50 -1.43 7.94
C VAL A 195 14.73 -1.16 6.64
N ASP A 196 15.43 -1.27 5.50
CA ASP A 196 14.91 -0.88 4.18
C ASP A 196 13.68 -1.64 3.73
N PHE A 197 13.68 -2.96 3.86
CA PHE A 197 12.55 -3.78 3.41
C PHE A 197 11.31 -3.63 4.30
N VAL A 198 11.49 -3.17 5.56
CA VAL A 198 10.37 -2.82 6.45
C VAL A 198 9.73 -1.51 5.98
N ARG A 199 10.55 -0.50 5.64
CA ARG A 199 10.07 0.75 5.05
C ARG A 199 9.34 0.51 3.73
N GLN A 200 9.89 -0.35 2.87
CA GLN A 200 9.27 -0.77 1.63
C GLN A 200 7.88 -1.38 1.86
N ALA A 201 7.77 -2.32 2.79
CA ALA A 201 6.49 -2.94 3.16
C ALA A 201 5.47 -1.93 3.68
N ALA A 202 5.90 -1.01 4.56
CA ALA A 202 5.05 0.02 5.13
C ALA A 202 4.48 0.97 4.08
N MET A 203 5.31 1.42 3.12
CA MET A 203 4.85 2.30 2.03
C MET A 203 3.80 1.62 1.14
N ILE A 204 4.04 0.35 0.77
CA ILE A 204 3.09 -0.44 -0.02
C ILE A 204 1.79 -0.62 0.76
N ALA A 205 1.86 -1.00 2.04
CA ALA A 205 0.69 -1.18 2.90
C ALA A 205 -0.16 0.09 3.04
N LEU A 206 0.47 1.25 3.26
CA LEU A 206 -0.21 2.54 3.33
C LEU A 206 -0.98 2.83 2.03
N SER A 207 -0.37 2.53 0.87
CA SER A 207 -1.03 2.75 -0.42
C SER A 207 -2.26 1.85 -0.62
N MET A 208 -2.26 0.63 -0.09
CA MET A 208 -3.40 -0.28 -0.16
C MET A 208 -4.56 0.15 0.75
N ILE A 209 -4.26 0.67 1.95
CA ILE A 209 -5.26 1.14 2.91
C ILE A 209 -5.93 2.43 2.43
N LEU A 210 -5.13 3.35 1.89
CA LEU A 210 -5.56 4.69 1.50
C LEU A 210 -5.96 4.80 0.02
N ILE A 211 -6.09 3.66 -0.68
CA ILE A 211 -6.47 3.66 -2.10
C ILE A 211 -7.83 4.35 -2.28
N GLN A 212 -7.90 5.28 -3.24
CA GLN A 212 -9.05 6.17 -3.50
C GLN A 212 -9.51 7.07 -2.34
N GLN A 213 -8.76 7.18 -1.24
CA GLN A 213 -9.10 8.18 -0.25
C GLN A 213 -8.63 9.56 -0.70
N THR A 214 -9.48 10.57 -0.46
CA THR A 214 -9.19 11.96 -0.83
C THR A 214 -8.70 12.73 0.39
N GLU A 215 -7.83 13.72 0.18
CA GLU A 215 -7.29 14.62 1.21
C GLU A 215 -8.36 15.33 2.05
N LYS A 216 -9.58 15.46 1.52
CA LYS A 216 -10.74 16.05 2.19
C LYS A 216 -11.37 15.14 3.24
N LEU A 217 -11.31 13.82 3.02
CA LEU A 217 -11.74 12.85 4.01
C LEU A 217 -10.62 12.67 5.03
N ASN A 218 -9.40 12.44 4.55
CA ASN A 218 -8.23 12.17 5.37
C ASN A 218 -7.05 13.05 4.92
N PRO A 219 -6.62 14.06 5.71
CA PRO A 219 -5.53 14.95 5.31
C PRO A 219 -4.18 14.22 5.19
N GLN A 220 -4.00 13.11 5.90
CA GLN A 220 -2.80 12.28 5.88
C GLN A 220 -2.45 11.74 4.48
N VAL A 221 -3.43 11.60 3.57
CA VAL A 221 -3.18 11.12 2.20
C VAL A 221 -2.22 12.06 1.45
N ALA A 222 -2.35 13.36 1.64
CA ALA A 222 -1.47 14.35 1.00
C ALA A 222 -0.04 14.26 1.53
N ASP A 223 0.12 14.07 2.85
CA ASP A 223 1.42 13.98 3.49
C ASP A 223 2.15 12.68 3.14
N ILE A 224 1.42 11.57 3.06
CA ILE A 224 1.95 10.26 2.64
C ILE A 224 2.38 10.29 1.17
N ASN A 225 1.60 10.91 0.28
CA ASN A 225 1.98 11.04 -1.14
C ASN A 225 3.25 11.90 -1.31
N LYS A 226 3.35 13.02 -0.57
CA LYS A 226 4.59 13.83 -0.52
C LYS A 226 5.77 13.03 0.02
N ASN A 227 5.54 12.16 1.02
CA ASN A 227 6.56 11.29 1.56
C ASN A 227 7.11 10.34 0.47
N PHE A 228 6.24 9.66 -0.27
CA PHE A 228 6.67 8.78 -1.37
C PHE A 228 7.52 9.52 -2.40
N LEU A 229 7.09 10.70 -2.83
CA LEU A 229 7.89 11.51 -3.76
C LEU A 229 9.23 11.96 -3.20
N SER A 230 9.28 12.32 -1.91
CA SER A 230 10.53 12.70 -1.26
C SER A 230 11.51 11.53 -1.26
N VAL A 231 11.04 10.30 -1.01
CA VAL A 231 11.87 9.09 -1.02
C VAL A 231 12.40 8.79 -2.42
N ILE A 232 11.56 8.95 -3.45
CA ILE A 232 11.95 8.76 -4.86
C ILE A 232 12.99 9.81 -5.30
N THR A 233 12.80 11.07 -4.92
CA THR A 233 13.66 12.19 -5.33
C THR A 233 15.01 12.16 -4.62
N ASN A 234 15.03 11.72 -3.36
CA ASN A 234 16.23 11.69 -2.53
C ASN A 234 17.23 10.63 -3.03
N LYS A 235 18.37 11.09 -3.53
CA LYS A 235 19.45 10.19 -4.01
C LYS A 235 20.02 9.31 -2.91
N HIS A 236 20.07 9.80 -1.68
CA HIS A 236 20.63 9.13 -0.50
C HIS A 236 19.76 7.99 0.06
N GLN A 237 18.55 7.77 -0.47
CA GLN A 237 17.73 6.63 -0.07
C GLN A 237 18.21 5.34 -0.75
N GLU A 238 18.03 4.23 -0.05
CA GLU A 238 18.34 2.89 -0.56
C GLU A 238 17.40 2.48 -1.71
N GLY A 239 17.89 1.60 -2.59
CA GLY A 239 17.14 1.14 -3.76
C GLY A 239 15.81 0.47 -3.42
N LEU A 240 15.77 -0.32 -2.33
CA LEU A 240 14.56 -1.01 -1.86
C LEU A 240 13.47 -0.04 -1.36
N ALA A 241 13.87 1.03 -0.65
CA ALA A 241 12.94 2.06 -0.21
C ALA A 241 12.35 2.82 -1.41
N LYS A 242 13.17 3.12 -2.43
CA LYS A 242 12.70 3.73 -3.69
C LYS A 242 11.75 2.81 -4.45
N PHE A 243 12.04 1.50 -4.50
CA PHE A 243 11.14 0.51 -5.10
C PHE A 243 9.77 0.51 -4.39
N GLY A 244 9.76 0.47 -3.06
CA GLY A 244 8.53 0.55 -2.27
C GLY A 244 7.73 1.82 -2.52
N ALA A 245 8.40 2.98 -2.51
CA ALA A 245 7.77 4.26 -2.81
C ALA A 245 7.21 4.33 -4.24
N CYS A 246 7.92 3.77 -5.22
CA CYS A 246 7.48 3.75 -6.61
C CYS A 246 6.23 2.87 -6.81
N VAL A 247 6.24 1.66 -6.23
CA VAL A 247 5.08 0.76 -6.25
C VAL A 247 3.90 1.38 -5.50
N ALA A 248 4.13 1.95 -4.31
CA ALA A 248 3.08 2.60 -3.52
C ALA A 248 2.43 3.78 -4.27
N GLN A 249 3.24 4.62 -4.94
CA GLN A 249 2.76 5.71 -5.79
C GLN A 249 1.92 5.17 -6.97
N GLY A 250 2.33 4.04 -7.56
CA GLY A 250 1.60 3.37 -8.63
C GLY A 250 0.24 2.85 -8.17
N ILE A 251 0.18 2.18 -7.00
CA ILE A 251 -1.05 1.66 -6.41
C ILE A 251 -2.02 2.79 -6.08
N MET A 252 -1.53 3.88 -5.49
CA MET A 252 -2.36 5.06 -5.15
C MET A 252 -3.04 5.68 -6.38
N ASN A 253 -2.39 5.59 -7.54
CA ASN A 253 -2.88 6.15 -8.80
C ASN A 253 -3.42 5.08 -9.78
N ALA A 254 -3.64 3.86 -9.30
CA ALA A 254 -4.08 2.75 -10.13
C ALA A 254 -5.41 3.06 -10.87
N GLY A 255 -5.53 2.59 -12.11
CA GLY A 255 -6.72 2.76 -12.96
C GLY A 255 -7.00 4.19 -13.41
N GLY A 256 -6.14 5.17 -13.10
CA GLY A 256 -6.51 6.58 -13.18
C GLY A 256 -7.35 7.02 -11.98
N ARG A 257 -7.09 6.40 -10.81
CA ARG A 257 -7.71 6.68 -9.50
C ARG A 257 -9.20 6.33 -9.42
N ASN A 258 -9.62 5.31 -10.16
CA ASN A 258 -11.01 4.83 -10.21
C ASN A 258 -11.17 3.36 -9.80
N VAL A 259 -10.08 2.67 -9.42
CA VAL A 259 -10.10 1.30 -8.87
C VAL A 259 -9.72 1.27 -7.39
N THR A 260 -10.42 0.44 -6.61
CA THR A 260 -10.04 0.13 -5.22
C THR A 260 -9.54 -1.29 -5.14
N ILE A 261 -8.85 -1.61 -4.05
CA ILE A 261 -8.62 -3.00 -3.67
C ILE A 261 -9.83 -3.46 -2.87
N GLN A 262 -10.60 -4.39 -3.43
CA GLN A 262 -11.76 -5.00 -2.77
C GLN A 262 -11.48 -6.47 -2.50
N LEU A 263 -11.67 -6.89 -1.25
CA LEU A 263 -11.39 -8.25 -0.80
C LEU A 263 -12.65 -9.13 -0.78
N GLU A 264 -13.81 -8.49 -0.73
CA GLU A 264 -15.12 -9.10 -0.63
C GLU A 264 -16.08 -8.34 -1.54
N ASN A 265 -17.06 -9.05 -2.07
CA ASN A 265 -18.16 -8.46 -2.81
C ASN A 265 -19.12 -7.82 -1.81
N ALA A 266 -19.26 -6.49 -1.85
CA ALA A 266 -20.09 -5.75 -0.91
C ALA A 266 -21.57 -6.19 -0.95
N ASP A 267 -22.06 -6.62 -2.11
CA ASP A 267 -23.47 -6.99 -2.30
C ASP A 267 -23.85 -8.35 -1.69
N THR A 268 -22.89 -9.29 -1.64
CA THR A 268 -23.14 -10.67 -1.17
C THR A 268 -22.41 -11.02 0.12
N GLY A 269 -21.47 -10.17 0.57
CA GLY A 269 -20.61 -10.44 1.71
C GLY A 269 -19.67 -11.64 1.53
N THR A 270 -19.54 -12.17 0.31
CA THR A 270 -18.61 -13.27 0.00
C THR A 270 -17.26 -12.75 -0.43
N LEU A 271 -16.19 -13.47 -0.09
CA LEU A 271 -14.84 -13.09 -0.48
C LEU A 271 -14.66 -13.17 -2.00
N ASP A 272 -13.98 -12.20 -2.60
CA ASP A 272 -13.59 -12.29 -4.00
C ASP A 272 -12.32 -13.15 -4.11
N THR A 273 -12.49 -14.32 -4.73
CA THR A 273 -11.40 -15.27 -4.99
C THR A 273 -10.24 -14.62 -5.74
N LYS A 274 -10.53 -13.75 -6.73
CA LYS A 274 -9.52 -13.09 -7.56
C LYS A 274 -8.65 -12.17 -6.72
N SER A 275 -9.27 -11.37 -5.87
CA SER A 275 -8.57 -10.40 -5.03
C SER A 275 -7.71 -11.05 -3.96
N VAL A 276 -8.24 -12.08 -3.28
CA VAL A 276 -7.50 -12.78 -2.22
C VAL A 276 -6.28 -13.50 -2.81
N VAL A 277 -6.47 -14.23 -3.92
CA VAL A 277 -5.35 -14.90 -4.63
C VAL A 277 -4.35 -13.88 -5.16
N GLY A 278 -4.84 -12.79 -5.75
CA GLY A 278 -4.02 -11.69 -6.26
C GLY A 278 -3.09 -11.11 -5.19
N LEU A 279 -3.59 -10.96 -3.97
CA LEU A 279 -2.80 -10.45 -2.83
C LEU A 279 -1.80 -11.46 -2.29
N VAL A 280 -2.13 -12.75 -2.24
CA VAL A 280 -1.16 -13.78 -1.86
C VAL A 280 0.00 -13.76 -2.84
N MET A 281 -0.28 -13.80 -4.14
CA MET A 281 0.75 -13.76 -5.18
C MET A 281 1.55 -12.46 -5.17
N PHE A 282 0.86 -11.32 -5.00
CA PHE A 282 1.51 -10.02 -4.87
C PHE A 282 2.47 -10.00 -3.69
N SER A 283 2.09 -10.56 -2.53
CA SER A 283 2.96 -10.57 -1.36
C SER A 283 4.27 -11.34 -1.62
N GLN A 284 4.35 -12.27 -2.58
CA GLN A 284 5.54 -13.09 -2.83
C GLN A 284 6.66 -12.42 -3.64
N PHE A 285 6.55 -11.14 -3.99
CA PHE A 285 7.47 -10.50 -4.94
C PHE A 285 8.96 -10.49 -4.52
N TRP A 286 9.30 -10.76 -3.25
CA TRP A 286 10.68 -10.71 -2.75
C TRP A 286 11.62 -11.72 -3.43
N TYR A 287 11.09 -12.89 -3.77
CA TYR A 287 11.91 -13.95 -4.39
C TYR A 287 11.78 -13.99 -5.90
N TRP A 288 10.63 -13.54 -6.40
CA TRP A 288 10.33 -13.48 -7.82
C TRP A 288 9.61 -12.17 -8.14
N PHE A 289 10.36 -11.14 -8.53
CA PHE A 289 9.84 -9.79 -8.77
C PHE A 289 8.65 -9.74 -9.74
N PRO A 290 8.60 -10.51 -10.85
CA PRO A 290 7.44 -10.54 -11.73
C PRO A 290 6.11 -10.98 -11.08
N LEU A 291 6.11 -11.59 -9.89
CA LEU A 291 4.87 -11.92 -9.17
C LEU A 291 4.15 -10.66 -8.64
N ALA A 292 4.77 -9.48 -8.70
CA ALA A 292 4.15 -8.21 -8.32
C ALA A 292 3.00 -7.74 -9.24
N HIS A 293 2.71 -8.42 -10.35
CA HIS A 293 1.65 -8.03 -11.28
C HIS A 293 0.25 -8.58 -10.93
N PHE A 294 0.17 -9.53 -10.00
CA PHE A 294 -1.09 -10.16 -9.60
C PHE A 294 -2.03 -9.24 -8.82
N LEU A 295 -1.54 -8.09 -8.34
CA LEU A 295 -2.37 -7.07 -7.70
C LEU A 295 -3.45 -6.50 -8.64
N SER A 296 -3.25 -6.61 -9.96
CA SER A 296 -4.26 -6.24 -10.95
C SER A 296 -5.59 -6.99 -10.79
N LEU A 297 -5.55 -8.23 -10.31
CA LEU A 297 -6.75 -9.03 -10.03
C LEU A 297 -7.55 -8.50 -8.84
N SER A 298 -6.89 -7.79 -7.94
CA SER A 298 -7.50 -7.20 -6.74
C SER A 298 -8.12 -5.83 -7.02
N PHE A 299 -7.83 -5.23 -8.17
CA PHE A 299 -8.40 -3.94 -8.56
C PHE A 299 -9.83 -4.11 -9.06
N THR A 300 -10.78 -3.50 -8.35
CA THR A 300 -12.19 -3.44 -8.74
C THR A 300 -12.59 -1.98 -8.95
N PRO A 301 -13.09 -1.60 -10.15
CA PRO A 301 -13.62 -0.28 -10.39
C PRO A 301 -14.81 0.04 -9.49
N THR A 302 -14.78 1.19 -8.84
CA THR A 302 -15.89 1.68 -7.99
C THR A 302 -16.75 2.64 -8.80
N THR A 303 -17.68 2.07 -9.59
CA THR A 303 -18.59 2.85 -10.43
C THR A 303 -19.96 2.17 -10.51
N VAL A 304 -21.01 2.97 -10.61
CA VAL A 304 -22.38 2.48 -10.85
C VAL A 304 -22.65 2.55 -12.34
N ILE A 305 -22.87 1.40 -12.97
CA ILE A 305 -23.17 1.30 -14.40
C ILE A 305 -24.64 0.95 -14.60
N GLY A 306 -25.43 1.91 -15.07
CA GLY A 306 -26.80 1.67 -15.48
C GLY A 306 -26.86 0.98 -16.85
N ILE A 307 -27.70 -0.04 -16.99
CA ILE A 307 -27.90 -0.78 -18.24
C ILE A 307 -29.39 -0.75 -18.58
N ARG A 308 -29.72 -0.39 -19.83
CA ARG A 308 -31.12 -0.40 -20.31
C ARG A 308 -31.61 -1.83 -20.50
N GLY A 309 -32.81 -2.15 -20.01
CA GLY A 309 -33.37 -3.50 -20.09
C GLY A 309 -33.68 -4.01 -21.51
N SER A 310 -33.92 -3.11 -22.46
CA SER A 310 -34.24 -3.50 -23.85
C SER A 310 -32.99 -3.69 -24.72
N ASP A 311 -32.05 -2.75 -24.67
CA ASP A 311 -30.94 -2.66 -25.64
C ASP A 311 -29.57 -2.96 -25.02
N GLN A 312 -29.51 -3.23 -23.71
CA GLN A 312 -28.27 -3.42 -22.93
C GLN A 312 -27.23 -2.27 -23.06
N ALA A 313 -27.65 -1.10 -23.54
CA ALA A 313 -26.82 0.09 -23.67
C ALA A 313 -26.82 0.95 -22.39
N ILE A 314 -25.74 1.73 -22.20
CA ILE A 314 -25.62 2.68 -21.09
C ILE A 314 -26.53 3.90 -21.35
N PRO A 315 -27.52 4.21 -20.48
CA PRO A 315 -28.35 5.38 -20.63
C PRO A 315 -27.60 6.65 -20.20
N LYS A 316 -27.99 7.80 -20.76
CA LYS A 316 -27.61 9.10 -20.20
C LYS A 316 -28.66 9.47 -19.15
N PHE A 317 -28.28 9.32 -17.88
CA PHE A 317 -29.11 9.68 -16.74
C PHE A 317 -28.24 10.35 -15.69
N GLN A 318 -28.81 11.33 -14.98
CA GLN A 318 -28.12 12.06 -13.93
C GLN A 318 -28.79 11.75 -12.60
N MET A 319 -27.97 11.49 -11.59
CA MET A 319 -28.40 11.18 -10.23
C MET A 319 -27.94 12.30 -9.31
N ASN A 320 -28.81 12.75 -8.41
CA ASN A 320 -28.42 13.71 -7.39
C ASN A 320 -27.64 12.99 -6.28
N CYS A 321 -26.38 13.35 -6.07
CA CYS A 321 -25.54 12.80 -5.00
C CYS A 321 -25.52 13.76 -3.80
N TYR A 322 -25.87 13.28 -2.61
CA TYR A 322 -25.89 14.11 -1.38
C TYR A 322 -24.52 14.48 -0.82
N ALA A 323 -23.43 14.02 -1.44
CA ALA A 323 -22.07 14.36 -1.04
C ALA A 323 -21.58 15.61 -1.77
N LYS A 324 -20.73 16.38 -1.09
CA LYS A 324 -20.16 17.63 -1.63
C LYS A 324 -19.37 17.33 -2.91
N GLU A 325 -19.57 18.13 -3.96
CA GLU A 325 -18.92 17.94 -5.28
C GLU A 325 -17.41 17.79 -5.17
N ASP A 326 -16.79 18.56 -4.28
CA ASP A 326 -15.34 18.45 -4.11
C ASP A 326 -14.86 17.16 -3.44
N ALA A 327 -15.73 16.39 -2.78
CA ALA A 327 -15.35 15.07 -2.26
C ALA A 327 -15.12 14.06 -3.41
N PHE A 328 -15.64 14.36 -4.60
CA PHE A 328 -15.46 13.59 -5.83
C PHE A 328 -14.39 14.16 -6.76
N SER A 329 -13.76 15.29 -6.41
CA SER A 329 -12.77 15.91 -7.29
C SER A 329 -11.51 15.06 -7.34
N TYR A 330 -11.07 14.68 -8.55
CA TYR A 330 -9.75 14.09 -8.72
C TYR A 330 -8.68 15.08 -8.23
N PRO A 331 -7.77 14.65 -7.35
CA PRO A 331 -6.67 15.51 -6.94
C PRO A 331 -5.81 15.84 -8.14
N ARG A 332 -5.40 17.12 -8.20
CA ARG A 332 -4.71 17.70 -9.36
C ARG A 332 -3.45 16.89 -9.64
N MET A 333 -3.26 16.53 -10.91
CA MET A 333 -1.99 15.97 -11.38
C MET A 333 -0.90 17.01 -11.14
N TYR A 334 0.22 16.58 -10.54
CA TYR A 334 1.32 17.45 -10.11
C TYR A 334 1.66 18.53 -11.16
N GLU A 335 1.54 19.81 -10.78
CA GLU A 335 2.00 20.96 -11.58
C GLU A 335 3.33 21.45 -10.98
N GLU A 336 4.46 21.14 -11.61
CA GLU A 336 5.79 21.47 -11.08
C GLU A 336 6.29 22.89 -11.42
N ALA A 337 5.43 23.80 -11.89
CA ALA A 337 5.90 25.02 -12.57
C ALA A 337 5.57 26.35 -11.89
N SER A 338 4.72 26.42 -10.86
CA SER A 338 4.30 27.73 -10.31
C SER A 338 5.19 28.30 -9.20
N GLY A 339 6.02 27.47 -8.53
CA GLY A 339 6.83 27.91 -7.38
C GLY A 339 8.14 28.65 -7.72
N LYS A 340 8.83 28.28 -8.81
CA LYS A 340 10.16 28.84 -9.15
C LYS A 340 10.09 30.33 -9.51
N GLU A 341 8.99 30.77 -10.11
CA GLU A 341 8.81 32.17 -10.50
C GLU A 341 8.55 33.06 -9.27
N VAL A 342 7.79 32.56 -8.28
CA VAL A 342 7.43 33.28 -7.05
C VAL A 342 8.64 33.49 -6.12
N GLU A 343 9.49 32.48 -5.96
CA GLU A 343 10.71 32.56 -5.13
C GLU A 343 11.71 33.60 -5.68
N LYS A 344 11.85 33.64 -7.01
CA LYS A 344 12.76 34.55 -7.72
C LYS A 344 12.30 36.01 -7.60
N VAL A 345 11.00 36.28 -7.70
CA VAL A 345 10.47 37.64 -7.50
C VAL A 345 10.53 38.08 -6.04
N ALA A 346 10.29 37.17 -5.08
CA ALA A 346 10.41 37.49 -3.65
C ALA A 346 11.84 37.90 -3.27
N THR A 347 12.85 37.18 -3.78
CA THR A 347 14.27 37.47 -3.53
C THR A 347 14.70 38.81 -4.15
N ALA A 348 14.21 39.10 -5.35
CA ALA A 348 14.46 40.38 -6.02
C ALA A 348 13.82 41.57 -5.26
N VAL A 349 12.60 41.40 -4.74
CA VAL A 349 11.90 42.44 -3.96
C VAL A 349 12.59 42.66 -2.61
N LEU A 350 13.04 41.63 -1.92
CA LEU A 350 13.75 41.76 -0.64
C LEU A 350 15.11 42.47 -0.80
N SER A 351 15.86 42.14 -1.85
CA SER A 351 17.16 42.75 -2.13
C SER A 351 17.04 44.24 -2.53
N THR A 352 16.04 44.59 -3.34
CA THR A 352 15.75 45.98 -3.71
C THR A 352 15.20 46.79 -2.55
N THR A 353 14.38 46.20 -1.68
CA THR A 353 13.86 46.85 -0.47
C THR A 353 14.97 47.11 0.56
N ALA A 354 15.92 46.19 0.71
CA ALA A 354 17.10 46.38 1.56
C ALA A 354 18.01 47.50 1.02
N ARG A 355 18.27 47.53 -0.29
CA ARG A 355 19.02 48.61 -0.96
C ARG A 355 18.30 49.95 -0.85
N ALA A 356 16.98 49.99 -0.97
CA ALA A 356 16.17 51.20 -0.79
C ALA A 356 16.22 51.72 0.65
N LYS A 357 16.13 50.85 1.66
CA LYS A 357 16.30 51.22 3.08
C LYS A 357 17.71 51.73 3.39
N ALA A 358 18.74 51.12 2.80
CA ALA A 358 20.13 51.57 2.95
C ALA A 358 20.36 52.94 2.28
N ARG A 359 19.81 53.17 1.10
CA ARG A 359 19.86 54.47 0.40
C ARG A 359 19.07 55.53 1.17
N ALA A 360 17.88 55.22 1.68
CA ALA A 360 17.09 56.11 2.52
C ALA A 360 17.81 56.49 3.83
N LYS A 361 18.56 55.56 4.46
CA LYS A 361 19.42 55.86 5.62
C LYS A 361 20.58 56.78 5.28
N LYS A 362 21.22 56.64 4.11
CA LYS A 362 22.29 57.54 3.64
C LYS A 362 21.74 58.92 3.26
N THR A 363 20.63 58.99 2.54
CA THR A 363 19.96 60.27 2.18
C THR A 363 19.43 61.02 3.40
N LYS A 364 18.98 60.32 4.46
CA LYS A 364 18.64 60.95 5.75
C LYS A 364 19.86 61.41 6.56
N LYS A 365 21.05 60.87 6.32
CA LYS A 365 22.30 61.33 6.95
C LYS A 365 22.94 62.52 6.20
N GLU A 366 22.80 62.58 4.87
CA GLU A 366 23.29 63.71 4.05
C GLU A 366 22.41 64.97 4.17
N LYS A 367 21.11 64.81 4.46
CA LYS A 367 20.25 65.93 4.88
C LYS A 367 20.47 66.24 6.36
N GLY A 368 21.56 66.93 6.67
CA GLY A 368 21.79 67.50 8.00
C GLY A 368 20.66 68.44 8.47
N PRO A 369 20.59 68.77 9.78
CA PRO A 369 19.43 69.37 10.46
C PRO A 369 18.95 70.76 9.95
N ASN A 370 19.58 71.34 8.93
CA ASN A 370 19.30 72.70 8.45
C ASN A 370 18.07 72.83 7.53
N GLU A 371 17.53 71.74 6.97
CA GLU A 371 16.31 71.80 6.13
C GLU A 371 15.00 71.77 6.95
N GLU A 372 14.99 71.15 8.14
CA GLU A 372 13.81 71.10 9.01
C GLU A 372 13.55 72.42 9.73
N GLU A 373 14.60 73.16 10.12
CA GLU A 373 14.44 74.49 10.72
C GLU A 373 13.96 75.54 9.69
N ARG A 374 14.45 75.48 8.44
CA ARG A 374 13.95 76.35 7.35
C ARG A 374 12.48 76.08 6.98
N LYS A 375 12.02 74.82 7.05
CA LYS A 375 10.60 74.48 6.81
C LYS A 375 9.69 74.88 7.97
N LYS A 376 10.16 74.81 9.22
CA LYS A 376 9.41 75.31 10.40
C LYS A 376 9.31 76.83 10.42
N SER A 377 10.36 77.57 10.03
CA SER A 377 10.32 79.04 9.97
C SER A 377 9.37 79.55 8.87
N MET A 378 9.37 78.93 7.68
CA MET A 378 8.42 79.27 6.60
C MET A 378 6.97 78.96 6.95
N ARG A 379 6.69 77.86 7.67
CA ARG A 379 5.32 77.54 8.15
C ARG A 379 4.83 78.53 9.22
N LYS A 380 5.70 79.03 10.11
CA LYS A 380 5.35 80.10 11.07
C LYS A 380 5.06 81.43 10.38
N LYS A 381 5.83 81.80 9.34
CA LYS A 381 5.60 83.04 8.55
C LYS A 381 4.25 83.02 7.82
N LYS A 382 3.91 81.92 7.13
CA LYS A 382 2.60 81.74 6.47
C LYS A 382 1.40 81.72 7.45
N ARG A 383 1.59 81.27 8.69
CA ARG A 383 0.54 81.30 9.73
C ARG A 383 0.31 82.71 10.31
N LYS A 384 1.35 83.55 10.38
CA LYS A 384 1.24 84.96 10.79
C LYS A 384 0.54 85.81 9.71
N GLU A 385 0.89 85.65 8.44
CA GLU A 385 0.21 86.35 7.33
C GLU A 385 -1.28 85.99 7.19
N ARG A 386 -1.66 84.74 7.47
CA ARG A 386 -3.08 84.32 7.49
C ARG A 386 -3.88 84.86 8.66
N ARG A 387 -3.24 85.28 9.76
CA ARG A 387 -3.91 85.92 10.91
C ARG A 387 -4.12 87.42 10.71
N ILE A 388 -3.21 88.08 9.98
CA ILE A 388 -3.31 89.53 9.68
C ILE A 388 -4.36 89.81 8.58
N LYS A 389 -4.67 88.84 7.71
CA LYS A 389 -5.75 88.95 6.71
C LYS A 389 -7.16 88.59 7.22
N LYS A 390 -7.33 88.33 8.53
CA LYS A 390 -8.60 87.92 9.15
C LYS A 390 -9.00 88.78 10.36
N ALA A 391 -8.27 89.86 10.62
CA ALA A 391 -8.70 91.01 11.42
C ALA A 391 -8.79 92.19 10.46
#